data_AF-A0A8H2W6E1-F1
#
_entry.id   AF-A0A8H2W6E1-F1
#
_cell.length_a   1.000
_cell.length_b   1.000
_cell.length_c   1.000
_cell.angle_alpha   90.00
_cell.angle_beta   90.00
_cell.angle_gamma   90.00
#
_symmetry.space_group_name_H-M   'P 1'
#
loop_
_entity.id
_entity.type
_entity.pdbx_description
1 polymer ?
#
loop_
_entity_poly.entity_id
_entity_poly.type
_entity_poly.pdbx_seq_one_letter_code
_entity_poly.pdbx_strand_id
1 'polypeptide(L)'
;MSGTEARFCVSWKHNEFEYYTQKVDSFLLQEPENYIKFRKYIRNIIDWGKEKRLDEIRNSLDSLLEERENSLPASQPAKSCPLP
;
A
#
# COMPACT_ATOMS: atom_id res chain seq x y z
N MET A 1 10.82 -23.16 -5.29
CA MET A 1 10.80 -22.46 -3.98
C MET A 1 11.07 -23.50 -2.91
N SER A 2 12.14 -23.37 -2.13
CA SER A 2 12.59 -24.35 -1.13
C SER A 2 11.80 -24.30 0.19
N GLY A 3 10.73 -23.50 0.27
CA GLY A 3 9.93 -23.31 1.50
C GLY A 3 10.67 -22.59 2.63
N THR A 4 11.91 -22.12 2.40
CA THR A 4 12.80 -21.56 3.43
C THR A 4 12.63 -20.06 3.62
N GLU A 5 12.16 -19.36 2.59
CA GLU A 5 11.98 -17.91 2.55
C GLU A 5 10.53 -17.59 2.15
N ALA A 6 9.89 -16.69 2.89
CA ALA A 6 8.64 -16.06 2.50
C ALA A 6 8.90 -14.62 2.06
N ARG A 7 8.44 -14.27 0.86
CA ARG A 7 8.53 -12.89 0.33
C ARG A 7 7.17 -12.24 0.40
N PHE A 8 7.11 -11.06 1.02
CA PHE A 8 5.89 -10.28 1.07
C PHE A 8 5.98 -9.16 0.04
N CYS A 9 5.13 -9.27 -0.98
CA CYS A 9 5.02 -8.29 -2.05
C CYS A 9 3.60 -7.74 -2.09
N VAL A 10 3.46 -6.45 -2.39
CA VAL A 10 2.18 -5.81 -2.66
C VAL A 10 2.16 -5.48 -4.14
N SER A 11 1.12 -5.94 -4.83
CA SER A 11 0.88 -5.65 -6.24
C SER A 11 -0.41 -4.88 -6.37
N TRP A 12 -0.40 -3.86 -7.23
CA TRP A 12 -1.59 -3.07 -7.52
C TRP A 12 -1.62 -2.69 -8.99
N LYS A 13 -2.85 -2.53 -9.48
CA LYS A 13 -3.13 -2.01 -10.81
C LYS A 13 -3.08 -0.49 -10.73
N HIS A 14 -2.29 0.14 -11.57
CA HIS A 14 -2.25 1.61 -11.66
C HIS A 14 -3.20 2.12 -12.74
N ASN A 15 -3.27 1.43 -13.88
CA ASN A 15 -4.26 1.66 -14.94
C ASN A 15 -4.51 0.34 -15.71
N GLU A 16 -5.23 0.38 -16.83
CA GLU A 16 -5.58 -0.83 -17.61
C GLU A 16 -4.39 -1.68 -18.06
N PHE A 17 -3.22 -1.05 -18.26
CA PHE A 17 -2.05 -1.68 -18.86
C PHE A 17 -0.85 -1.78 -17.90
N GLU A 18 -0.85 -1.03 -16.81
CA GLU A 18 0.26 -0.95 -15.86
C GLU A 18 -0.08 -1.59 -14.52
N TYR A 19 0.74 -2.60 -14.19
CA TYR A 19 0.70 -3.32 -12.92
C TYR A 19 2.06 -3.15 -12.24
N TYR A 20 2.04 -2.67 -11.01
CA TYR A 20 3.24 -2.52 -10.20
C TYR A 20 3.27 -3.59 -9.12
N THR A 21 4.48 -3.98 -8.74
CA THR A 21 4.71 -4.87 -7.60
C THR A 21 5.88 -4.32 -6.81
N GLN A 22 5.67 -4.13 -5.51
CA GLN A 22 6.71 -3.72 -4.58
C GLN A 22 6.97 -4.85 -3.59
N LYS A 23 8.24 -5.24 -3.46
CA LYS A 23 8.66 -6.10 -2.35
C LYS A 23 8.66 -5.26 -1.07
N VAL A 24 7.87 -5.66 -0.09
CA VAL A 24 7.76 -4.99 1.21
C VAL A 24 8.75 -5.57 2.20
N ASP A 25 8.84 -6.90 2.28
CA ASP A 25 9.77 -7.59 3.20
C ASP A 25 10.07 -9.02 2.71
N SER A 26 11.08 -9.65 3.33
CA SER A 26 11.37 -11.08 3.16
C SER A 26 11.75 -11.71 4.51
N PHE A 27 11.19 -12.87 4.78
CA PHE A 27 11.31 -13.57 6.05
C PHE A 27 11.95 -14.93 5.85
N LEU A 28 13.00 -15.22 6.61
CA LEU A 28 13.55 -16.57 6.70
C LEU A 28 12.67 -17.39 7.65
N LEU A 29 11.93 -18.36 7.13
CA LEU A 29 10.94 -19.11 7.91
C LEU A 29 11.57 -20.08 8.92
N GLN A 30 12.85 -20.39 8.72
CA GLN A 30 13.65 -21.19 9.66
C GLN A 30 14.09 -20.41 10.91
N GLU A 31 14.09 -19.07 10.85
CA GLU A 31 14.42 -18.22 12.01
C GLU A 31 13.13 -17.92 12.78
N PRO A 32 13.05 -18.30 14.08
CA PRO A 32 11.82 -18.16 14.86
C PRO A 32 11.26 -16.72 14.89
N GLU A 33 12.13 -15.72 15.01
CA GLU A 33 11.77 -14.32 15.08
C GLU A 33 11.13 -13.85 13.77
N ASN A 34 11.72 -14.23 12.64
CA ASN A 34 11.21 -13.93 11.31
C ASN A 34 9.88 -14.65 11.03
N TYR A 35 9.74 -15.89 11.48
CA TYR A 35 8.48 -16.63 11.38
C TYR A 35 7.35 -15.96 12.16
N ILE A 36 7.60 -15.55 13.40
CA ILE A 36 6.61 -14.87 14.25
C ILE A 36 6.20 -13.53 13.61
N LYS A 37 7.18 -12.74 13.13
CA LYS A 37 6.93 -11.46 12.46
C LYS A 37 6.09 -11.65 11.20
N PHE A 38 6.45 -12.62 10.35
CA PHE A 38 5.68 -12.99 9.16
C PHE A 38 4.23 -13.35 9.52
N ARG A 39 4.04 -14.25 10.49
CA ARG A 39 2.72 -14.71 10.90
C ARG A 39 1.86 -13.56 11.44
N LYS A 40 2.45 -12.63 12.20
CA LYS A 40 1.78 -11.42 12.68
C LYS A 40 1.31 -10.54 11.53
N TYR A 41 2.16 -10.34 10.51
CA TYR A 41 1.81 -9.52 9.35
C TYR A 41 0.65 -10.14 8.57
N ILE A 42 0.72 -11.43 8.25
CA ILE A 42 -0.35 -12.14 7.55
C ILE A 42 -1.66 -12.11 8.34
N ARG A 43 -1.60 -12.33 9.66
CA ARG A 43 -2.78 -12.26 10.52
C ARG A 43 -3.41 -10.88 10.49
N ASN A 44 -2.61 -9.83 10.69
CA ASN A 44 -3.10 -8.45 10.63
C ASN A 44 -3.74 -8.11 9.28
N ILE A 45 -3.16 -8.56 8.16
CA ILE A 45 -3.73 -8.33 6.83
C ILE A 45 -5.08 -9.03 6.67
N ILE A 46 -5.19 -10.29 7.11
CA ILE A 46 -6.44 -11.05 7.03
C ILE A 46 -7.50 -10.44 7.94
N ASP A 47 -7.13 -10.06 9.16
CA ASP A 47 -8.05 -9.53 10.14
C ASP A 47 -8.50 -8.11 9.74
N TRP A 48 -7.57 -7.24 9.32
CA TRP A 48 -7.92 -5.92 8.78
C TRP A 48 -8.79 -6.05 7.54
N GLY A 49 -8.45 -6.96 6.62
CA GLY A 49 -9.19 -7.15 5.37
C GLY A 49 -10.60 -7.72 5.53
N LYS A 50 -10.93 -8.30 6.69
CA LYS A 50 -12.24 -8.93 6.96
C LYS A 50 -13.17 -8.07 7.81
N GLU A 51 -12.64 -7.04 8.47
CA GLU A 51 -13.36 -6.29 9.49
C GLU A 51 -13.68 -4.85 9.06
N LYS A 52 -14.57 -4.22 9.84
CA LYS A 52 -14.97 -2.80 9.73
C LYS A 52 -13.78 -1.84 9.64
N ARG A 53 -12.62 -2.23 10.18
CA ARG A 53 -11.40 -1.43 10.16
C ARG A 53 -10.89 -1.12 8.75
N LEU A 54 -11.01 -2.03 7.78
CA LEU A 54 -10.63 -1.72 6.40
C LEU A 54 -11.51 -0.63 5.81
N ASP A 55 -12.82 -0.69 6.06
CA ASP A 55 -13.75 0.33 5.59
C ASP A 55 -13.48 1.69 6.26
N GLU A 56 -13.15 1.71 7.55
CA GLU A 56 -12.75 2.93 8.25
C GLU A 56 -11.45 3.53 7.67
N ILE A 57 -10.46 2.70 7.34
CA ILE A 57 -9.23 3.15 6.69
C ILE A 57 -9.54 3.72 5.30
N ARG A 58 -10.37 3.04 4.50
CA ARG A 58 -10.80 3.52 3.18
C ARG A 58 -11.49 4.87 3.28
N ASN A 59 -12.52 4.97 4.13
CA ASN A 59 -13.27 6.21 4.33
C ASN A 59 -12.36 7.37 4.76
N SER A 60 -11.37 7.09 5.62
CA SER A 60 -10.41 8.11 6.05
C SER A 60 -9.48 8.55 4.91
N LEU A 61 -9.03 7.63 4.07
CA LEU A 61 -8.22 7.95 2.89
C LEU A 61 -9.03 8.72 1.84
N ASP A 62 -10.28 8.33 1.60
CA ASP A 62 -11.19 9.03 0.69
C ASP A 62 -11.45 10.46 1.18
N SER A 63 -11.67 10.64 2.49
CA SER A 63 -11.83 11.96 3.11
C SER A 63 -10.59 12.86 2.90
N LEU A 64 -9.38 12.29 3.01
CA LEU A 64 -8.14 13.02 2.77
C LEU A 64 -7.96 13.42 1.29
N LEU A 65 -8.44 12.58 0.37
CA LEU A 65 -8.43 12.89 -1.07
C LEU A 65 -9.46 13.97 -1.41
N GLU A 66 -10.67 13.90 -0.86
CA GLU A 66 -11.69 14.94 -1.02
C GLU A 66 -11.20 16.29 -0.47
N GLU A 67 -10.54 16.31 0.68
CA GLU A 67 -9.96 17.54 1.24
C GLU A 67 -8.85 18.11 0.32
N ARG A 68 -8.00 17.25 -0.23
CA ARG A 68 -6.98 17.64 -1.24
C ARG A 68 -7.63 18.27 -2.47
N GLU A 69 -8.70 17.67 -2.99
CA GLU A 69 -9.39 18.18 -4.18
C GLU A 69 -10.13 19.49 -3.90
N ASN A 70 -10.78 19.61 -2.74
CA ASN A 70 -11.49 20.82 -2.33
C ASN A 70 -10.56 21.98 -1.92
N SER A 71 -9.31 21.68 -1.55
CA SER A 71 -8.29 22.67 -1.21
C SER A 71 -7.51 23.20 -2.43
N LEU A 72 -7.70 22.63 -3.63
CA LEU A 72 -7.17 23.17 -4.88
C LEU A 72 -8.06 24.32 -5.38
N PRO A 73 -7.61 25.58 -5.40
CA PRO A 73 -8.43 26.68 -5.90
C PRO A 73 -8.69 26.53 -7.40
N ALA A 74 -9.95 26.73 -7.81
CA ALA A 74 -10.33 26.86 -9.21
C ALA A 74 -9.51 27.98 -9.89
N SER A 75 -8.76 27.60 -10.94
CA SER A 75 -8.02 28.46 -11.87
C SER A 75 -6.86 29.29 -11.28
N GLN A 76 -5.61 28.93 -11.63
CA GLN A 76 -4.68 29.82 -12.33
C GLN A 76 -3.73 29.00 -13.23
N PRO A 77 -3.46 29.43 -14.49
CA PRO A 77 -2.51 28.74 -15.36
C PRO A 77 -1.09 28.97 -14.82
N ALA A 78 -0.48 27.91 -14.28
CA ALA A 78 0.91 27.95 -13.86
C ALA A 78 1.80 28.11 -15.10
N LYS A 79 2.45 29.28 -15.18
CA LYS A 79 3.47 29.64 -16.16
C LYS A 79 4.55 28.57 -16.19
N SER A 80 4.94 28.18 -17.41
CA SER A 80 6.07 27.30 -17.72
C SER A 80 7.33 27.65 -16.92
N CYS A 81 7.84 26.70 -16.13
CA CYS A 81 9.21 26.75 -15.62
C CYS A 81 10.18 26.32 -16.74
N PRO A 82 11.23 27.10 -17.07
CA PRO A 82 12.28 26.65 -17.95
C PRO A 82 13.18 25.63 -17.23
N LEU A 83 13.63 24.61 -17.96
CA LEU A 83 14.60 23.62 -17.49
C LEU A 83 16.04 24.17 -17.57
N PRO A 84 16.94 23.79 -16.66
CA PRO A 84 18.36 24.14 -16.70
C PRO A 84 19.13 23.44 -17.83
#